data_AF-A0AAW4QS99-F1
#
_entry.id   AF-A0AAW4QS99-F1
#
_cell.length_a   1.000
_cell.length_b   1.000
_cell.length_c   1.000
_cell.angle_alpha   90.00
_cell.angle_beta   90.00
_cell.angle_gamma   90.00
#
_symmetry.space_group_name_H-M   'P 1'
#
loop_
_entity.id
_entity.type
_entity.pdbx_description
1 polymer ?
#
loop_
_entity_poly.entity_id
_entity_poly.type
_entity_poly.pdbx_seq_one_letter_code
_entity_poly.pdbx_strand_id
1 'polypeptide(L)'
;MLSKGIFFCFLPKKIKEKDANVGGIFPLSPIPLLIHLGSLLTDTVPYPIYQFNRETGLWVSDNPGTNKDIILTCSKDVKDSAELVSISGKVKNRTVEEVLDKEFDVISFEIDEPGLKRVLYKEDVVNIQAKIKDDIEKLL
;
A
#
# COMPACT_ATOMS: atom_id res chain seq x y z
N MET A 1 28.86 -1.57 7.14
CA MET A 1 28.09 -0.63 6.29
C MET A 1 28.19 -1.03 4.81
N LEU A 2 27.85 -2.28 4.46
CA LEU A 2 27.87 -2.83 3.09
C LEU A 2 27.01 -4.11 3.12
N SER A 3 25.68 -4.00 3.10
CA SER A 3 24.84 -5.20 2.87
C SER A 3 23.41 -4.91 2.39
N LYS A 4 22.91 -3.68 2.49
CA LYS A 4 21.52 -3.37 2.12
C LYS A 4 21.28 -3.16 0.61
N GLY A 5 22.31 -2.74 -0.14
CA GLY A 5 22.17 -2.44 -1.58
C GLY A 5 22.28 -3.65 -2.53
N ILE A 6 22.90 -4.75 -2.08
CA ILE A 6 23.20 -5.90 -2.94
C ILE A 6 22.02 -6.89 -3.00
N PHE A 7 21.13 -6.92 -2.00
CA PHE A 7 20.08 -7.94 -1.95
C PHE A 7 18.94 -7.71 -2.97
N PHE A 8 18.64 -6.45 -3.32
CA PHE A 8 17.41 -6.11 -4.05
C PHE A 8 17.51 -6.14 -5.57
N CYS A 9 18.69 -5.80 -6.14
CA CYS A 9 18.88 -5.86 -7.60
C CYS A 9 18.92 -7.32 -8.13
N PHE A 10 19.17 -8.29 -7.25
CA PHE A 10 19.25 -9.69 -7.60
C PHE A 10 17.88 -10.39 -7.66
N LEU A 11 16.86 -9.91 -6.97
CA LEU A 11 15.58 -10.64 -6.87
C LEU A 11 14.91 -10.81 -8.24
N PRO A 12 14.67 -9.74 -9.04
CA PRO A 12 14.03 -9.89 -10.34
C PRO A 12 14.87 -10.72 -11.31
N LYS A 13 16.21 -10.58 -11.22
CA LYS A 13 17.16 -11.29 -12.07
C LYS A 13 17.21 -12.79 -11.74
N LYS A 14 17.27 -13.14 -10.45
CA LYS A 14 17.27 -14.52 -9.94
C LYS A 14 15.96 -15.26 -10.23
N ILE A 15 14.83 -14.55 -10.25
CA ILE A 15 13.53 -15.13 -10.61
C ILE A 15 13.53 -15.53 -12.09
N LYS A 16 13.97 -14.61 -12.98
CA LYS A 16 14.12 -14.90 -14.41
C LYS A 16 15.13 -16.03 -14.69
N GLU A 17 16.21 -16.11 -13.91
CA GLU A 17 17.26 -17.14 -14.05
C GLU A 17 16.82 -18.56 -13.61
N LYS A 18 15.71 -18.71 -12.88
CA LYS A 18 15.31 -19.99 -12.25
C LYS A 18 14.09 -20.69 -12.85
N ASP A 19 13.53 -20.21 -13.98
CA ASP A 19 12.30 -20.77 -14.59
C ASP A 19 11.14 -20.94 -13.57
N ALA A 20 11.11 -20.07 -12.54
CA ALA A 20 10.07 -20.10 -11.53
C ALA A 20 8.79 -19.45 -12.09
N ASN A 21 7.88 -20.28 -12.61
CA ASN A 21 6.62 -19.82 -13.21
C ASN A 21 5.56 -19.43 -12.17
N VAL A 22 5.78 -19.67 -10.88
CA VAL A 22 4.84 -19.37 -9.80
C VAL A 22 5.60 -18.94 -8.55
N GLY A 23 5.20 -17.83 -7.93
CA GLY A 23 5.79 -17.33 -6.69
C GLY A 23 4.73 -16.62 -5.84
N GLY A 24 4.87 -16.64 -4.52
CA GLY A 24 3.99 -15.95 -3.59
C GLY A 24 4.76 -15.02 -2.66
N ILE A 25 4.20 -13.85 -2.37
CA ILE A 25 4.83 -12.82 -1.53
C ILE A 25 4.16 -12.81 -0.17
N PHE A 26 4.97 -12.95 0.88
CA PHE A 26 4.55 -12.92 2.28
C PHE A 26 5.25 -11.73 2.97
N PRO A 27 4.74 -10.50 2.77
CA PRO A 27 5.40 -9.29 3.21
C PRO A 27 5.33 -9.15 4.74
N LEU A 28 6.48 -9.04 5.40
CA LEU A 28 6.59 -8.69 6.80
C LEU A 28 7.71 -7.68 7.00
N SER A 29 7.39 -6.41 6.81
CA SER A 29 8.38 -5.32 6.83
C SER A 29 7.69 -3.97 7.08
N PRO A 30 8.43 -2.92 7.54
CA PRO A 30 7.89 -1.56 7.59
C PRO A 30 7.35 -1.07 6.24
N ILE A 31 6.32 -0.21 6.30
CA ILE A 31 5.58 0.32 5.14
C ILE A 31 6.51 0.87 4.04
N PRO A 32 7.54 1.71 4.32
CA PRO A 32 8.37 2.27 3.26
C PRO A 32 9.11 1.21 2.42
N LEU A 33 9.57 0.12 3.06
CA LEU A 33 10.26 -0.95 2.33
C LEU A 33 9.28 -1.79 1.50
N LEU A 34 8.04 -1.96 1.97
CA LEU A 34 7.00 -2.66 1.22
C LEU A 34 6.53 -1.84 0.01
N ILE A 35 6.41 -0.52 0.15
CA ILE A 35 6.12 0.39 -0.98
C ILE A 35 7.23 0.27 -2.02
N HIS A 36 8.49 0.35 -1.60
CA HIS A 36 9.63 0.21 -2.51
C HIS A 36 9.71 -1.17 -3.17
N LEU A 37 9.44 -2.24 -2.42
CA LEU A 37 9.36 -3.58 -2.99
C LEU A 37 8.25 -3.67 -4.05
N GLY A 38 7.06 -3.14 -3.75
CA GLY A 38 5.95 -3.08 -4.67
C GLY A 38 6.31 -2.36 -5.97
N SER A 39 6.99 -1.20 -5.89
CA SER A 39 7.41 -0.43 -7.06
C SER A 39 8.40 -1.17 -7.96
N LEU A 40 9.24 -2.04 -7.39
CA LEU A 40 10.17 -2.88 -8.16
C LEU A 40 9.47 -4.06 -8.87
N LEU A 41 8.26 -4.40 -8.42
CA LEU A 41 7.48 -5.54 -8.91
C LEU A 41 6.36 -5.14 -9.87
N THR A 42 6.02 -3.85 -9.99
CA THR A 42 4.87 -3.34 -10.75
C THR A 42 4.85 -3.80 -12.22
N ASP A 43 6.01 -4.05 -12.84
CA ASP A 43 6.15 -4.51 -14.24
C ASP A 43 6.60 -5.98 -14.37
N THR A 44 6.41 -6.78 -13.32
CA THR A 44 6.77 -8.20 -13.29
C THR A 44 5.55 -9.12 -13.42
N VAL A 45 5.78 -10.44 -13.46
CA VAL A 45 4.70 -11.44 -13.51
C VAL A 45 3.75 -11.22 -12.33
N PRO A 46 2.41 -11.36 -12.49
CA PRO A 46 1.48 -11.21 -11.38
C PRO A 46 1.80 -12.21 -10.25
N TYR A 47 2.17 -11.68 -9.08
CA TYR A 47 2.43 -12.48 -7.88
C TYR A 47 1.24 -12.40 -6.92
N PRO A 48 0.71 -13.53 -6.41
CA PRO A 48 -0.17 -13.50 -5.25
C PRO A 48 0.55 -12.89 -4.04
N ILE A 49 -0.11 -11.91 -3.43
CA ILE A 49 0.34 -11.25 -2.20
C ILE A 49 -0.54 -11.73 -1.06
N TYR A 50 0.07 -12.32 -0.04
CA TYR A 50 -0.63 -12.81 1.14
C TYR A 50 -0.55 -11.78 2.26
N GLN A 51 -1.62 -11.60 3.01
CA GLN A 51 -1.69 -10.75 4.19
C GLN A 51 -1.81 -11.62 5.45
N PHE A 52 -1.08 -11.25 6.50
CA PHE A 52 -1.11 -12.02 7.74
C PHE A 52 -2.32 -11.62 8.59
N ASN A 53 -3.27 -12.54 8.76
CA ASN A 53 -4.39 -12.38 9.67
C ASN A 53 -3.92 -12.66 11.11
N ARG A 54 -3.84 -11.60 11.92
CA ARG A 54 -3.37 -11.69 13.31
C ARG A 54 -4.34 -12.39 14.26
N GLU A 55 -5.63 -12.47 13.93
CA GLU A 55 -6.64 -13.12 14.77
C GLU A 55 -6.60 -14.64 14.61
N THR A 56 -6.46 -15.10 13.38
CA THR A 56 -6.43 -16.54 13.06
C THR A 56 -5.01 -17.10 13.05
N GLY A 57 -3.98 -16.25 12.94
CA GLY A 57 -2.59 -16.67 12.77
C GLY A 57 -2.29 -17.24 11.38
N LEU A 58 -3.15 -16.98 10.40
CA LEU A 58 -3.06 -17.53 9.05
C LEU A 58 -2.76 -16.45 8.01
N TRP A 59 -2.05 -16.83 6.96
CA TRP A 59 -1.87 -16.00 5.77
C TRP A 59 -3.07 -16.15 4.84
N VAL A 60 -3.64 -15.04 4.40
CA VAL A 60 -4.84 -14.98 3.54
C VAL A 60 -4.57 -14.14 2.29
N SER A 61 -5.29 -14.40 1.20
CA SER A 61 -5.23 -13.62 -0.04
C SER A 61 -6.62 -13.14 -0.41
N ASP A 62 -7.51 -14.10 -0.66
CA ASP A 62 -8.81 -13.83 -1.24
C ASP A 62 -9.88 -13.78 -0.15
N ASN A 63 -10.87 -12.91 -0.34
CA ASN A 63 -11.98 -12.75 0.59
C ASN A 63 -12.96 -13.94 0.50
N PRO A 64 -13.23 -14.66 1.61
CA PRO A 64 -14.18 -15.78 1.62
C PRO A 64 -15.66 -15.33 1.65
N GLY A 65 -15.97 -14.03 1.67
CA GLY A 65 -17.34 -13.51 1.82
C GLY A 65 -17.62 -12.24 1.01
N THR A 66 -18.70 -11.55 1.37
CA THR A 66 -19.12 -10.31 0.69
C THR A 66 -18.09 -9.20 0.87
N ASN A 67 -17.78 -8.52 -0.21
CA ASN A 67 -16.82 -7.41 -0.23
C ASN A 67 -17.31 -6.28 0.68
N LYS A 68 -16.42 -5.72 1.51
CA LYS A 68 -16.79 -4.59 2.38
C LYS A 68 -16.75 -3.32 1.55
N ASP A 69 -17.81 -2.51 1.61
CA ASP A 69 -17.80 -1.18 1.02
C ASP A 69 -16.91 -0.26 1.85
N ILE A 70 -15.68 -0.05 1.37
CA ILE A 70 -14.74 0.88 2.00
C ILE A 70 -15.06 2.29 1.50
N ILE A 71 -15.76 3.09 2.29
CA ILE A 71 -16.01 4.50 1.95
C ILE A 71 -14.69 5.26 2.12
N LEU A 72 -14.26 5.95 1.08
CA LEU A 72 -13.05 6.76 1.05
C LEU A 72 -13.45 8.23 0.89
N THR A 73 -12.97 9.09 1.77
CA THR A 73 -13.17 10.54 1.67
C THR A 73 -11.90 11.19 1.15
N CYS A 74 -12.05 12.08 0.16
CA CYS A 74 -10.99 12.92 -0.38
C CYS A 74 -11.21 14.39 0.03
N SER A 75 -10.19 15.06 0.56
CA SER A 75 -10.18 16.51 0.82
C SER A 75 -8.96 17.20 0.19
N LYS A 76 -9.09 18.50 -0.14
CA LYS A 76 -8.13 19.24 -0.98
C LYS A 76 -7.85 20.68 -0.50
N ASP A 77 -6.58 21.08 -0.55
CA ASP A 77 -6.06 22.45 -0.80
C ASP A 77 -4.99 22.32 -1.92
N VAL A 78 -4.57 23.34 -2.70
CA VAL A 78 -3.85 23.09 -4.00
C VAL A 78 -2.64 23.98 -4.36
N LYS A 79 -1.48 23.33 -4.59
CA LYS A 79 -0.62 23.18 -5.79
C LYS A 79 0.66 22.37 -5.51
N ASP A 80 1.15 22.30 -4.26
CA ASP A 80 2.29 21.48 -3.82
C ASP A 80 1.84 20.51 -2.71
N SER A 81 1.30 19.35 -3.09
CA SER A 81 0.56 18.52 -2.13
C SER A 81 1.30 17.33 -1.55
N ALA A 82 1.13 17.10 -0.24
CA ALA A 82 1.40 15.83 0.40
C ALA A 82 0.15 14.93 0.36
N GLU A 83 0.36 13.64 0.06
CA GLU A 83 -0.69 12.63 0.07
C GLU A 83 -0.74 11.92 1.42
N LEU A 84 -1.88 11.99 2.09
CA LEU A 84 -2.12 11.35 3.38
C LEU A 84 -3.09 10.20 3.19
N VAL A 85 -2.67 8.98 3.50
CA VAL A 85 -3.49 7.76 3.34
C VAL A 85 -3.75 7.15 4.72
N SER A 86 -4.97 7.35 5.23
CA SER A 86 -5.40 6.98 6.59
C SER A 86 -6.28 5.73 6.58
N ILE A 87 -5.64 4.56 6.59
CA ILE A 87 -6.32 3.25 6.53
C ILE A 87 -6.36 2.59 7.91
N SER A 88 -5.18 2.30 8.48
CA SER A 88 -5.04 1.60 9.75
C SER A 88 -5.15 2.53 10.97
N GLY A 89 -5.10 3.84 10.73
CA GLY A 89 -5.19 4.90 11.71
C GLY A 89 -5.20 6.26 11.01
N LYS A 90 -5.54 7.30 11.75
CA LYS A 90 -5.63 8.68 11.23
C LYS A 90 -4.26 9.34 11.20
N VAL A 91 -3.83 9.78 10.02
CA VAL A 91 -2.64 10.62 9.85
C VAL A 91 -3.03 12.08 10.12
N LYS A 92 -2.27 12.78 10.97
CA LYS A 92 -2.53 14.18 11.34
C LYS A 92 -1.61 15.10 10.55
N ASN A 93 -2.13 16.23 10.06
CA ASN A 93 -1.35 17.23 9.31
C ASN A 93 -0.11 17.69 10.07
N ARG A 94 -0.24 17.95 11.38
CA ARG A 94 0.89 18.32 12.25
C ARG A 94 2.08 17.35 12.17
N THR A 95 1.82 16.04 12.04
CA THR A 95 2.90 15.05 11.92
C THR A 95 3.67 15.19 10.62
N VAL A 96 3.01 15.65 9.56
CA VAL A 96 3.61 15.89 8.25
C VAL A 96 4.34 17.24 8.24
N GLU A 97 3.76 18.27 8.85
CA GLU A 97 4.39 19.60 9.06
C GLU A 97 5.72 19.50 9.80
N GLU A 98 5.77 18.73 10.89
CA GLU A 98 6.99 18.50 11.68
C GLU A 98 8.12 17.84 10.87
N VAL A 99 7.80 17.15 9.77
CA VAL A 99 8.78 16.45 8.92
C VAL A 99 9.19 17.29 7.71
N LEU A 100 8.25 18.01 7.09
CA LEU A 100 8.49 18.77 5.88
C LEU A 100 9.08 20.17 6.14
N ASP A 101 8.84 20.75 7.32
CA ASP A 101 9.30 22.09 7.74
C ASP A 101 8.98 23.21 6.70
N LYS A 102 7.85 23.06 6.02
CA LYS A 102 7.31 24.01 5.04
C LYS A 102 5.79 23.91 4.97
N GLU A 103 5.13 24.94 4.43
CA GLU A 103 3.73 24.83 4.04
C GLU A 103 3.59 23.88 2.83
N PHE A 104 2.54 23.08 2.85
CA PHE A 104 2.18 22.15 1.79
C PHE A 104 0.66 22.03 1.75
N ASP A 105 0.18 21.74 0.56
CA ASP A 105 -1.21 21.39 0.37
C ASP A 105 -1.44 19.92 0.74
N VAL A 106 -2.67 19.54 1.06
CA VAL A 106 -2.96 18.16 1.46
C VAL A 106 -4.03 17.56 0.57
N ILE A 107 -3.74 16.36 0.08
CA ILE A 107 -4.75 15.44 -0.44
C ILE A 107 -4.84 14.31 0.57
N SER A 108 -5.97 14.22 1.27
CA SER A 108 -6.20 13.19 2.28
C SER A 108 -7.20 12.16 1.79
N PHE A 109 -6.80 10.88 1.84
CA PHE A 109 -7.64 9.71 1.62
C PHE A 109 -7.85 9.01 2.96
N GLU A 110 -9.07 9.03 3.48
CA GLU A 110 -9.42 8.41 4.77
C GLU A 110 -10.57 7.44 4.58
N ILE A 111 -10.42 6.23 5.14
CA ILE A 111 -11.53 5.27 5.19
C ILE A 111 -12.46 5.62 6.34
N ASP A 112 -13.74 5.27 6.21
CA ASP A 112 -14.67 5.37 7.34
C ASP A 112 -14.18 4.48 8.51
N GLU A 113 -14.05 5.11 9.67
CA GLU A 113 -13.53 4.53 10.92
C GLU A 113 -12.20 3.74 10.77
N PRO A 114 -11.04 4.42 10.60
CA PRO A 114 -9.74 3.77 10.40
C PRO A 114 -9.39 2.72 11.46
N GLY A 115 -8.75 1.62 11.04
CA GLY A 115 -8.37 0.56 11.97
C GLY A 115 -7.60 -0.59 11.34
N LEU A 116 -6.82 -1.29 12.17
CA LEU A 116 -5.89 -2.36 11.76
C LEU A 116 -6.53 -3.52 10.99
N LYS A 117 -7.85 -3.70 11.09
CA LYS A 117 -8.60 -4.82 10.52
C LYS A 117 -9.47 -4.44 9.32
N ARG A 118 -9.31 -3.20 8.82
CA ARG A 118 -10.14 -2.66 7.74
C ARG A 118 -9.71 -3.14 6.36
N VAL A 119 -8.45 -3.52 6.20
CA VAL A 119 -7.87 -4.07 4.97
C VAL A 119 -7.17 -5.36 5.32
N LEU A 120 -7.67 -6.47 4.76
CA LEU A 120 -7.12 -7.81 5.04
C LEU A 120 -7.04 -8.65 3.78
N TYR A 121 -7.98 -8.51 2.86
CA TYR A 121 -8.03 -9.29 1.63
C TYR A 121 -7.58 -8.46 0.44
N LYS A 122 -7.20 -9.16 -0.63
CA LYS A 122 -6.79 -8.56 -1.89
C LYS A 122 -7.88 -7.63 -2.43
N GLU A 123 -9.14 -8.02 -2.32
CA GLU A 123 -10.28 -7.25 -2.78
C GLU A 123 -10.38 -5.89 -2.07
N ASP A 124 -10.07 -5.83 -0.77
CA ASP A 124 -10.05 -4.58 0.00
C ASP A 124 -9.02 -3.59 -0.60
N VAL A 125 -7.82 -4.11 -0.92
CA VAL A 125 -6.73 -3.31 -1.51
C VAL A 125 -7.10 -2.82 -2.91
N VAL A 126 -7.66 -3.70 -3.74
CA VAL A 126 -8.11 -3.36 -5.10
C VAL A 126 -9.19 -2.28 -5.06
N ASN A 127 -10.15 -2.40 -4.15
CA ASN A 127 -11.21 -1.41 -3.99
C ASN A 127 -10.67 -0.03 -3.57
N ILE A 128 -9.73 0.00 -2.62
CA ILE A 128 -9.09 1.27 -2.20
C ILE A 128 -8.29 1.87 -3.35
N GLN A 129 -7.50 1.06 -4.05
CA GLN A 129 -6.70 1.53 -5.19
C GLN A 129 -7.57 2.12 -6.30
N ALA A 130 -8.68 1.45 -6.64
CA ALA A 130 -9.63 1.96 -7.62
C ALA A 130 -10.20 3.32 -7.21
N LYS A 131 -10.64 3.45 -5.94
CA LYS A 131 -11.19 4.71 -5.42
C LYS A 131 -10.17 5.86 -5.40
N ILE A 132 -8.96 5.59 -4.91
CA ILE A 132 -7.88 6.59 -4.91
C ILE A 132 -7.57 7.02 -6.35
N LYS A 133 -7.47 6.07 -7.28
CA LYS A 133 -7.20 6.36 -8.68
C LYS A 133 -8.30 7.23 -9.29
N ASP A 134 -9.57 6.86 -9.11
CA ASP A 134 -10.72 7.62 -9.63
C ASP A 134 -10.75 9.05 -9.07
N ASP A 135 -10.42 9.22 -7.79
CA ASP A 135 -10.40 10.54 -7.16
C ASP A 135 -9.21 11.38 -7.62
N ILE A 136 -8.03 10.78 -7.81
CA ILE A 136 -6.86 11.47 -8.40
C ILE A 136 -7.15 11.87 -9.85
N GLU A 137 -7.75 11.01 -10.67
CA GLU A 137 -8.09 11.31 -12.06
C GLU A 137 -9.07 12.49 -12.20
N LYS A 138 -9.99 12.68 -11.23
CA LYS A 138 -10.87 13.85 -11.19
C LYS A 138 -10.15 15.16 -10.84
N LEU A 139 -8.92 15.08 -10.33
CA LEU A 139 -8.13 16.24 -9.92
C LEU A 139 -7.17 16.73 -11.01
N LEU A 140 -6.90 15.91 -12.04
CA LEU A 140 -6.06 16.21 -13.20
C LEU A 140 -6.86 16.84 -14.34
#